data_AF-A0A7Y9LBW8-F1
#
_entry.id   AF-A0A7Y9LBW8-F1
#
_cell.length_a   1.000
_cell.length_b   1.000
_cell.length_c   1.000
_cell.angle_alpha   90.00
_cell.angle_beta   90.00
_cell.angle_gamma   90.00
#
_symmetry.space_group_name_H-M   'P 1'
#
loop_
_entity.id
_entity.type
_entity.pdbx_description
1 polymer ?
#
loop_
_entity_poly.entity_id
_entity_poly.type
_entity_poly.pdbx_seq_one_letter_code
_entity_poly.pdbx_strand_id
1 'polypeptide(L)'
;MQLDDITRLAWEVRHYGAVGNGLVDDTAALQLAIDRSNAGGGGRVLVSAGTYRCGTVELRTNVELHLAPGSRLVADPDHSGELVVMTGQRNVAITGTGMIDAGDSARAAVVITDCDDVDLRGPTVAGSDAGIEIIGSRGITIDGSRVRAAGTGLLLRAEDQDAGNRDLIVVNSSFRSAAVGIKINGSARRCAFSSLVLGDCGIGIEFGAGPVDQLRFAELIIGADVPLLWSGDAPNRSITVAGLSIAGR
;
A
#
# COMPACT_ATOMS: atom_id res chain seq x y z
N MET A 1 1.65 30.79 -21.29
CA MET A 1 1.06 29.51 -20.85
C MET A 1 0.65 29.69 -19.40
N GLN A 2 -0.64 29.91 -19.14
CA GLN A 2 -1.16 30.07 -17.77
C GLN A 2 -1.12 28.73 -17.04
N LEU A 3 -0.89 28.76 -15.72
CA LEU A 3 -0.89 27.58 -14.83
C LEU A 3 -2.21 26.77 -14.85
N ASP A 4 -3.24 27.30 -15.51
CA ASP A 4 -4.63 26.85 -15.44
C ASP A 4 -4.95 25.64 -16.36
N ASP A 5 -4.05 25.26 -17.26
CA ASP A 5 -4.25 24.09 -18.14
C ASP A 5 -3.71 22.77 -17.55
N ILE A 6 -2.81 22.81 -16.55
CA ILE A 6 -2.35 21.60 -15.85
C ILE A 6 -3.42 21.12 -14.84
N THR A 7 -4.21 22.02 -14.28
CA THR A 7 -5.33 21.70 -13.38
C THR A 7 -6.59 21.22 -14.12
N ARG A 8 -6.68 21.39 -15.45
CA ARG A 8 -7.81 20.91 -16.27
C ARG A 8 -7.77 19.43 -16.65
N LEU A 9 -6.68 18.72 -16.38
CA LEU A 9 -6.49 17.31 -16.77
C LEU A 9 -6.68 16.31 -15.62
N ALA A 10 -7.02 16.76 -14.41
CA ALA A 10 -7.23 15.90 -13.26
C ALA A 10 -8.65 16.01 -12.70
N TRP A 11 -9.20 14.87 -12.31
CA TRP A 11 -10.48 14.72 -11.61
C TRP A 11 -10.28 15.15 -10.14
N GLU A 12 -10.20 16.45 -9.89
CA GLU A 12 -10.00 17.01 -8.53
C GLU A 12 -11.24 16.77 -7.64
N VAL A 13 -11.03 16.15 -6.48
CA VAL A 13 -12.11 15.69 -5.58
C VAL A 13 -12.97 16.83 -5.05
N ARG A 14 -12.43 18.04 -4.91
CA ARG A 14 -13.20 19.22 -4.50
C ARG A 14 -14.26 19.65 -5.51
N HIS A 15 -14.05 19.37 -6.80
CA HIS A 15 -15.08 19.60 -7.83
C HIS A 15 -16.28 18.64 -7.68
N TYR A 16 -16.13 17.57 -6.91
CA TYR A 16 -17.16 16.57 -6.61
C TYR A 16 -17.76 16.73 -5.21
N GLY A 17 -17.42 17.81 -4.50
CA GLY A 17 -18.02 18.16 -3.20
C GLY A 17 -17.16 17.82 -1.99
N ALA A 18 -15.93 17.32 -2.17
CA ALA A 18 -15.03 17.08 -1.05
C ALA A 18 -14.62 18.41 -0.40
N VAL A 19 -14.69 18.48 0.92
CA VAL A 19 -14.38 19.69 1.70
C VAL A 19 -12.92 19.68 2.16
N GLY A 20 -12.39 18.53 2.57
CA GLY A 20 -10.99 18.41 2.97
C GLY A 20 -10.64 19.12 4.28
N ASN A 21 -11.59 19.23 5.21
CA ASN A 21 -11.41 19.87 6.52
C ASN A 21 -11.31 18.87 7.70
N GLY A 22 -11.42 17.57 7.45
CA GLY A 22 -11.40 16.49 8.45
C GLY A 22 -12.67 16.36 9.29
N LEU A 23 -13.67 17.22 9.06
CA LEU A 23 -14.92 17.28 9.81
C LEU A 23 -16.14 16.81 9.00
N VAL A 24 -16.10 16.98 7.68
CA VAL A 24 -17.13 16.48 6.76
C VAL A 24 -16.72 15.09 6.29
N ASP A 25 -17.70 14.21 6.13
CA ASP A 25 -17.50 12.94 5.43
C ASP A 25 -17.36 13.20 3.93
N ASP A 26 -16.14 13.03 3.43
CA ASP A 26 -15.75 13.24 2.04
C ASP A 26 -15.86 11.96 1.20
N THR A 27 -16.32 10.84 1.76
CA THR A 27 -16.37 9.52 1.09
C THR A 27 -17.11 9.57 -0.24
N ALA A 28 -18.33 10.11 -0.25
CA ALA A 28 -19.16 10.15 -1.46
C ALA A 28 -18.53 11.02 -2.55
N ALA A 29 -17.88 12.12 -2.19
CA ALA A 29 -17.23 13.01 -3.14
C ALA A 29 -15.97 12.39 -3.74
N LEU A 30 -15.14 11.74 -2.91
CA LEU A 30 -13.99 10.97 -3.34
C LEU A 30 -14.39 9.85 -4.30
N GLN A 31 -15.38 9.04 -3.91
CA GLN A 31 -15.85 7.93 -4.72
C GLN A 31 -16.42 8.41 -6.05
N LEU A 32 -17.20 9.51 -6.04
CA LEU A 32 -17.75 10.09 -7.26
C LEU A 32 -16.64 10.56 -8.22
N ALA A 33 -15.57 11.17 -7.71
CA ALA A 33 -14.44 11.57 -8.55
C ALA A 33 -13.76 10.36 -9.23
N ILE A 34 -13.57 9.27 -8.48
CA ILE A 34 -12.99 8.01 -8.96
C ILE A 34 -13.89 7.37 -10.03
N ASP A 35 -15.17 7.22 -9.74
CA ASP A 35 -16.12 6.59 -10.66
C ASP A 35 -16.27 7.40 -11.95
N ARG A 36 -16.23 8.74 -11.86
CA ARG A 36 -16.26 9.62 -13.03
C ARG A 36 -14.98 9.54 -13.85
N SER A 37 -13.82 9.45 -13.20
CA SER A 37 -12.54 9.20 -13.88
C SER A 37 -12.58 7.88 -14.65
N ASN A 38 -12.99 6.80 -14.00
CA ASN A 38 -13.12 5.49 -14.65
C ASN A 38 -14.11 5.51 -15.82
N ALA A 39 -15.30 6.10 -15.64
CA ALA A 39 -16.30 6.24 -16.70
C ALA A 39 -15.82 7.09 -17.88
N GLY A 40 -14.88 8.03 -17.63
CA GLY A 40 -14.20 8.82 -18.65
C GLY A 40 -13.07 8.11 -19.40
N GLY A 41 -12.82 6.82 -19.10
CA GLY A 41 -11.74 6.03 -19.67
C GLY A 41 -10.49 5.94 -18.78
N GLY A 42 -10.54 6.52 -17.58
CA GLY A 42 -9.44 6.57 -16.63
C GLY A 42 -8.80 7.96 -16.52
N GLY A 43 -7.74 8.02 -15.74
CA GLY A 43 -6.97 9.24 -15.51
C GLY A 43 -6.75 9.53 -14.03
N ARG A 44 -6.13 10.70 -13.79
CA ARG A 44 -5.73 11.13 -12.46
C ARG A 44 -6.88 11.74 -11.68
N VAL A 45 -7.23 11.15 -10.55
CA VAL A 45 -8.02 11.76 -9.49
C VAL A 45 -7.07 12.49 -8.56
N LEU A 46 -7.21 13.81 -8.47
CA LEU A 46 -6.34 14.65 -7.64
C LEU A 46 -6.98 14.86 -6.28
N VAL A 47 -6.22 14.50 -5.23
CA VAL A 47 -6.52 14.87 -3.85
C VAL A 47 -5.55 15.97 -3.44
N SER A 48 -6.00 17.22 -3.55
CA SER A 48 -5.23 18.40 -3.13
C SER A 48 -4.94 18.42 -1.62
N ALA A 49 -4.07 19.32 -1.18
CA ALA A 49 -3.73 19.46 0.24
C ALA A 49 -4.98 19.73 1.11
N GLY A 50 -5.12 19.00 2.21
CA GLY A 50 -6.30 19.00 3.07
C GLY A 50 -6.47 17.66 3.81
N THR A 51 -7.38 17.61 4.77
CA THR A 51 -7.70 16.38 5.52
C THR A 51 -9.08 15.90 5.09
N TYR A 52 -9.17 14.73 4.48
CA TYR A 52 -10.38 14.18 3.91
C TYR A 52 -10.81 13.01 4.79
N ARG A 53 -11.87 13.18 5.59
CA ARG A 53 -12.39 12.09 6.40
C ARG A 53 -13.24 11.18 5.52
N CYS A 54 -12.98 9.89 5.54
CA CYS A 54 -13.71 8.94 4.70
C CYS A 54 -13.84 7.57 5.37
N GLY A 55 -14.92 6.86 5.04
CA GLY A 55 -14.97 5.41 5.14
C GLY A 55 -14.16 4.76 4.00
N THR A 56 -14.51 3.54 3.61
CA THR A 56 -13.84 2.84 2.51
C THR A 56 -14.00 3.58 1.18
N VAL A 57 -12.89 3.72 0.45
CA VAL A 57 -12.83 4.23 -0.92
C VAL A 57 -12.36 3.11 -1.86
N GLU A 58 -13.12 2.84 -2.91
CA GLU A 58 -12.82 1.80 -3.89
C GLU A 58 -12.16 2.39 -5.14
N LEU A 59 -10.93 1.97 -5.45
CA LEU A 59 -10.29 2.32 -6.72
C LEU A 59 -10.83 1.48 -7.88
N ARG A 60 -10.71 2.04 -9.08
CA ARG A 60 -11.24 1.48 -10.33
C ARG A 60 -10.13 1.38 -11.38
N THR A 61 -10.32 0.47 -12.32
CA THR A 61 -9.42 0.25 -13.47
C THR A 61 -9.07 1.57 -14.18
N ASN A 62 -7.80 1.73 -14.58
CA ASN A 62 -7.26 2.93 -15.24
C ASN A 62 -7.29 4.22 -14.41
N VAL A 63 -7.51 4.15 -13.10
CA VAL A 63 -7.51 5.34 -12.23
C VAL A 63 -6.18 5.47 -11.48
N GLU A 64 -5.61 6.68 -11.50
CA GLU A 64 -4.53 7.11 -10.61
C GLU A 64 -5.14 7.97 -9.48
N LEU A 65 -5.09 7.52 -8.23
CA LEU A 65 -5.36 8.37 -7.06
C LEU A 65 -4.09 9.11 -6.67
N HIS A 66 -3.99 10.39 -7.02
CA HIS A 66 -2.83 11.22 -6.73
C HIS A 66 -3.01 12.01 -5.44
N LEU A 67 -2.21 11.68 -4.43
CA LEU A 67 -2.16 12.32 -3.12
C LEU A 67 -1.14 13.44 -3.13
N ALA A 68 -1.60 14.68 -3.34
CA ALA A 68 -0.72 15.84 -3.37
C ALA A 68 -0.01 16.05 -2.03
N PRO A 69 1.16 16.73 -2.00
CA PRO A 69 1.81 17.08 -0.74
C PRO A 69 0.85 17.81 0.22
N GLY A 70 0.76 17.32 1.46
CA GLY A 70 -0.14 17.87 2.46
C GLY A 70 -1.59 17.37 2.38
N SER A 71 -1.92 16.46 1.47
CA SER A 71 -3.20 15.74 1.51
C SER A 71 -3.15 14.61 2.53
N ARG A 72 -4.27 14.36 3.21
CA ARG A 72 -4.43 13.25 4.14
C ARG A 72 -5.82 12.65 4.01
N LEU A 73 -5.92 11.39 3.59
CA LEU A 73 -7.14 10.60 3.75
C LEU A 73 -7.11 10.02 5.16
N VAL A 74 -8.16 10.25 5.93
CA VAL A 74 -8.25 9.78 7.32
C VAL A 74 -9.51 8.93 7.44
N ALA A 75 -9.37 7.73 7.99
CA ALA A 75 -10.53 6.90 8.29
C ALA A 75 -11.51 7.63 9.22
N ASP A 76 -12.80 7.45 8.98
CA ASP A 76 -13.81 7.82 9.96
C ASP A 76 -13.54 7.09 11.29
N PRO A 77 -13.65 7.76 12.47
CA PRO A 77 -13.34 7.13 13.76
C PRO A 77 -14.09 5.83 14.05
N ASP A 78 -15.29 5.67 13.49
CA ASP A 78 -16.11 4.47 13.67
C ASP A 78 -15.81 3.38 12.61
N HIS A 79 -14.85 3.63 11.70
CA HIS A 79 -14.46 2.70 10.64
C HIS A 79 -13.36 1.75 11.10
N SER A 80 -13.68 0.47 11.25
CA SER A 80 -12.72 -0.59 11.60
C SER A 80 -12.30 -1.46 10.41
N GLY A 81 -12.79 -1.17 9.20
CA GLY A 81 -12.51 -1.95 7.99
C GLY A 81 -11.24 -1.51 7.28
N GLU A 82 -11.31 -1.45 5.96
CA GLU A 82 -10.25 -1.01 5.07
C GLU A 82 -10.46 0.42 4.60
N LEU A 83 -9.41 1.24 4.53
CA LEU A 83 -9.56 2.63 4.06
C LEU A 83 -9.56 2.72 2.53
N VAL A 84 -8.56 2.14 1.86
CA VAL A 84 -8.45 2.14 0.39
C VAL A 84 -8.42 0.71 -0.11
N VAL A 85 -9.35 0.37 -1.01
CA VAL A 85 -9.47 -1.00 -1.54
C VAL A 85 -9.52 -1.02 -3.06
N MET A 86 -9.06 -2.13 -3.63
CA MET A 86 -9.28 -2.48 -5.02
C MET A 86 -9.39 -3.99 -5.17
N THR A 87 -10.46 -4.43 -5.83
CA THR A 87 -10.73 -5.85 -6.09
C THR A 87 -10.98 -6.05 -7.57
N GLY A 88 -10.24 -6.96 -8.21
CA GLY A 88 -10.43 -7.29 -9.63
C GLY A 88 -10.11 -6.14 -10.59
N GLN A 89 -9.27 -5.19 -10.18
CA GLN A 89 -8.94 -4.00 -10.98
C GLN A 89 -7.64 -4.19 -11.75
N ARG A 90 -7.47 -3.39 -12.81
CA ARG A 90 -6.26 -3.39 -13.62
C ARG A 90 -5.73 -1.99 -13.89
N ASN A 91 -4.42 -1.83 -13.99
CA ASN A 91 -3.79 -0.54 -14.31
C ASN A 91 -4.27 0.57 -13.34
N VAL A 92 -4.02 0.36 -12.05
CA VAL A 92 -4.41 1.28 -10.97
C VAL A 92 -3.15 1.88 -10.36
N ALA A 93 -3.19 3.14 -9.97
CA ALA A 93 -2.06 3.76 -9.28
C ALA A 93 -2.51 4.57 -8.06
N ILE A 94 -1.69 4.55 -7.01
CA ILE A 94 -1.73 5.52 -5.92
C ILE A 94 -0.37 6.19 -5.89
N THR A 95 -0.34 7.51 -6.07
CA THR A 95 0.90 8.25 -6.25
C THR A 95 0.94 9.51 -5.40
N GLY A 96 2.11 10.13 -5.32
CA GLY A 96 2.30 11.38 -4.59
C GLY A 96 2.74 11.15 -3.15
N THR A 97 2.95 12.24 -2.41
CA THR A 97 3.56 12.21 -1.07
C THR A 97 2.58 12.52 0.06
N GLY A 98 1.27 12.56 -0.25
CA GLY A 98 0.24 12.64 0.76
C GLY A 98 0.16 11.37 1.62
N MET A 99 -0.78 11.38 2.55
CA MET A 99 -0.91 10.35 3.58
C MET A 99 -2.26 9.62 3.50
N ILE A 100 -2.22 8.31 3.67
CA ILE A 100 -3.37 7.44 3.94
C ILE A 100 -3.26 7.05 5.41
N ASP A 101 -4.19 7.50 6.23
CA ASP A 101 -4.21 7.29 7.68
C ASP A 101 -5.48 6.52 8.06
N ALA A 102 -5.36 5.21 8.19
CA ALA A 102 -6.49 4.33 8.46
C ALA A 102 -6.89 4.29 9.95
N GLY A 103 -6.08 4.87 10.84
CA GLY A 103 -6.27 4.76 12.28
C GLY A 103 -6.00 3.34 12.83
N ASP A 104 -5.64 3.25 14.11
CA ASP A 104 -5.15 1.99 14.71
C ASP A 104 -6.22 0.89 14.83
N SER A 105 -7.50 1.24 14.74
CA SER A 105 -8.62 0.29 14.81
C SER A 105 -9.00 -0.31 13.45
N ALA A 106 -8.43 0.19 12.35
CA ALA A 106 -8.68 -0.35 11.02
C ALA A 106 -8.00 -1.70 10.82
N ARG A 107 -8.65 -2.58 10.05
CA ARG A 107 -8.08 -3.87 9.65
C ARG A 107 -6.92 -3.69 8.68
N ALA A 108 -7.06 -2.79 7.69
CA ALA A 108 -5.99 -2.50 6.75
C ALA A 108 -6.08 -1.08 6.18
N ALA A 109 -4.95 -0.46 5.83
CA ALA A 109 -4.97 0.85 5.20
C ALA A 109 -5.14 0.77 3.67
N VAL A 110 -4.40 -0.13 3.01
CA VAL A 110 -4.52 -0.38 1.57
C VAL A 110 -4.66 -1.88 1.31
N VAL A 111 -5.67 -2.27 0.52
CA VAL A 111 -5.92 -3.67 0.17
C VAL A 111 -6.05 -3.84 -1.33
N ILE A 112 -5.26 -4.77 -1.87
CA ILE A 112 -5.17 -5.07 -3.30
C ILE A 112 -5.53 -6.55 -3.48
N THR A 113 -6.71 -6.83 -4.03
CA THR A 113 -7.23 -8.20 -4.19
C THR A 113 -7.44 -8.53 -5.65
N ASP A 114 -6.88 -9.63 -6.14
CA ASP A 114 -7.05 -10.13 -7.51
C ASP A 114 -6.83 -9.05 -8.59
N CYS A 115 -5.83 -8.19 -8.40
CA CYS A 115 -5.53 -7.09 -9.30
C CYS A 115 -4.30 -7.38 -10.18
N ASP A 116 -4.29 -6.76 -11.36
CA ASP A 116 -3.14 -6.75 -12.27
C ASP A 116 -2.60 -5.33 -12.45
N ASP A 117 -1.29 -5.15 -12.46
CA ASP A 117 -0.63 -3.89 -12.80
C ASP A 117 -1.06 -2.73 -11.88
N VAL A 118 -0.59 -2.77 -10.62
CA VAL A 118 -0.86 -1.74 -9.61
C VAL A 118 0.43 -1.07 -9.14
N ASP A 119 0.44 0.25 -9.16
CA ASP A 119 1.56 1.07 -8.70
C ASP A 119 1.22 1.82 -7.39
N LEU A 120 2.02 1.64 -6.34
CA LEU A 120 1.99 2.45 -5.12
C LEU A 120 3.30 3.24 -5.00
N ARG A 121 3.29 4.54 -5.32
CA ARG A 121 4.53 5.32 -5.47
C ARG A 121 4.56 6.60 -4.64
N GLY A 122 5.32 6.56 -3.55
CA GLY A 122 5.60 7.70 -2.68
C GLY A 122 4.73 7.92 -1.43
N PRO A 123 3.49 7.39 -1.28
CA PRO A 123 2.64 7.85 -0.20
C PRO A 123 3.16 7.39 1.17
N THR A 124 2.75 8.11 2.21
CA THR A 124 2.83 7.59 3.58
C THR A 124 1.55 6.83 3.89
N VAL A 125 1.66 5.60 4.35
CA VAL A 125 0.57 4.77 4.84
C VAL A 125 0.72 4.63 6.35
N ALA A 126 -0.33 4.90 7.10
CA ALA A 126 -0.32 4.97 8.56
C ALA A 126 -1.58 4.33 9.17
N GLY A 127 -1.42 3.84 10.39
CA GLY A 127 -2.49 3.15 11.13
C GLY A 127 -2.74 1.75 10.59
N SER A 128 -3.77 1.11 11.13
CA SER A 128 -4.26 -0.24 10.85
C SER A 128 -3.42 -1.42 11.37
N ASP A 129 -4.08 -2.59 11.44
CA ASP A 129 -3.43 -3.88 11.66
C ASP A 129 -2.57 -4.29 10.45
N ALA A 130 -3.03 -4.13 9.21
CA ALA A 130 -2.22 -4.35 8.00
C ALA A 130 -2.03 -3.07 7.18
N GLY A 131 -0.82 -2.52 7.14
CA GLY A 131 -0.53 -1.30 6.37
C GLY A 131 -0.88 -1.45 4.89
N ILE A 132 -0.24 -2.41 4.22
CA ILE A 132 -0.57 -2.79 2.84
C ILE A 132 -0.80 -4.30 2.80
N GLU A 133 -1.96 -4.72 2.32
CA GLU A 133 -2.29 -6.11 2.09
C GLU A 133 -2.48 -6.38 0.59
N ILE A 134 -1.84 -7.45 0.11
CA ILE A 134 -1.92 -7.88 -1.29
C ILE A 134 -2.37 -9.34 -1.31
N ILE A 135 -3.46 -9.60 -2.02
CA ILE A 135 -4.13 -10.89 -2.10
C ILE A 135 -4.24 -11.30 -3.57
N GLY A 136 -3.66 -12.46 -3.92
CA GLY A 136 -3.86 -13.08 -5.23
C GLY A 136 -3.51 -12.19 -6.45
N SER A 137 -2.59 -11.25 -6.32
CA SER A 137 -2.39 -10.17 -7.32
C SER A 137 -1.07 -10.29 -8.08
N ARG A 138 -0.97 -9.61 -9.23
CA ARG A 138 0.25 -9.62 -10.05
C ARG A 138 0.65 -8.28 -10.63
N GLY A 139 1.93 -8.12 -10.94
CA GLY A 139 2.45 -6.88 -11.53
C GLY A 139 2.32 -5.70 -10.57
N ILE A 140 2.61 -5.94 -9.29
CA ILE A 140 2.46 -4.91 -8.26
C ILE A 140 3.81 -4.26 -8.01
N THR A 141 3.86 -2.94 -8.01
CA THR A 141 5.06 -2.17 -7.66
C THR A 141 4.77 -1.26 -6.48
N ILE A 142 5.59 -1.36 -5.43
CA ILE A 142 5.61 -0.40 -4.31
C ILE A 142 6.98 0.27 -4.33
N ASP A 143 7.00 1.59 -4.52
CA ASP A 143 8.24 2.38 -4.62
C ASP A 143 8.16 3.63 -3.75
N GLY A 144 9.24 3.95 -3.05
CA GLY A 144 9.38 5.21 -2.31
C GLY A 144 8.38 5.41 -1.16
N SER A 145 7.69 4.36 -0.72
CA SER A 145 6.57 4.46 0.23
C SER A 145 7.03 4.31 1.67
N ARG A 146 6.35 4.99 2.60
CA ARG A 146 6.60 4.85 4.04
C ARG A 146 5.39 4.27 4.72
N VAL A 147 5.51 3.09 5.30
CA VAL A 147 4.41 2.38 5.95
C VAL A 147 4.62 2.34 7.45
N ARG A 148 3.59 2.71 8.21
CA ARG A 148 3.51 2.60 9.66
C ARG A 148 2.25 1.86 10.05
N ALA A 149 2.37 0.68 10.65
CA ALA A 149 1.22 -0.14 11.02
C ALA A 149 1.34 -0.65 12.46
N ALA A 150 0.20 -0.89 13.12
CA ALA A 150 0.18 -1.51 14.43
C ALA A 150 0.51 -3.01 14.33
N GLY A 151 0.06 -3.69 13.27
CA GLY A 151 0.35 -5.10 13.02
C GLY A 151 1.45 -5.30 11.98
N THR A 152 1.06 -5.77 10.79
CA THR A 152 1.95 -6.07 9.67
C THR A 152 2.11 -4.87 8.74
N GLY A 153 3.34 -4.54 8.37
CA GLY A 153 3.61 -3.45 7.42
C GLY A 153 3.16 -3.80 5.99
N LEU A 154 3.72 -4.87 5.45
CA LEU A 154 3.32 -5.45 4.16
C LEU A 154 2.91 -6.91 4.35
N LEU A 155 1.67 -7.24 4.02
CA LEU A 155 1.11 -8.58 4.10
C LEU A 155 0.81 -9.10 2.70
N LEU A 156 1.47 -10.20 2.31
CA LEU A 156 1.07 -10.98 1.14
C LEU A 156 0.22 -12.16 1.60
N ARG A 157 -0.95 -12.32 0.99
CA ARG A 157 -1.85 -13.46 1.18
C ARG A 157 -2.19 -14.14 -0.13
N ALA A 158 -2.39 -15.44 -0.09
CA ALA A 158 -3.02 -16.16 -1.18
C ALA A 158 -3.89 -17.28 -0.61
N GLU A 159 -5.14 -17.32 -1.04
CA GLU A 159 -6.11 -18.34 -0.58
C GLU A 159 -6.05 -19.59 -1.46
N ASP A 160 -5.62 -19.44 -2.71
CA ASP A 160 -5.38 -20.51 -3.68
C ASP A 160 -3.89 -20.59 -4.03
N GLN A 161 -3.34 -21.81 -4.06
CA GLN A 161 -1.94 -22.05 -4.40
C GLN A 161 -1.64 -21.71 -5.88
N ASP A 162 -2.62 -21.83 -6.78
CA ASP A 162 -2.45 -21.59 -8.23
C ASP A 162 -2.68 -20.12 -8.63
N ALA A 163 -3.42 -19.36 -7.83
CA ALA A 163 -3.70 -17.93 -8.01
C ALA A 163 -2.86 -17.01 -7.09
N GLY A 164 -1.70 -17.50 -6.64
CA GLY A 164 -0.81 -16.76 -5.74
C GLY A 164 -0.24 -15.45 -6.29
N ASN A 165 0.25 -14.62 -5.36
CA ASN A 165 0.90 -13.36 -5.68
C ASN A 165 2.11 -13.60 -6.58
N ARG A 166 2.27 -12.79 -7.64
CA ARG A 166 3.41 -12.93 -8.55
C ARG A 166 3.88 -11.64 -9.16
N ASP A 167 5.15 -11.59 -9.54
CA ASP A 167 5.70 -10.42 -10.23
C ASP A 167 5.54 -9.13 -9.38
N LEU A 168 5.88 -9.22 -8.10
CA LEU A 168 5.86 -8.10 -7.15
C LEU A 168 7.24 -7.47 -7.03
N ILE A 169 7.29 -6.14 -7.05
CA ILE A 169 8.51 -5.35 -6.82
C ILE A 169 8.25 -4.38 -5.68
N VAL A 170 9.02 -4.46 -4.60
CA VAL A 170 8.95 -3.53 -3.47
C VAL A 170 10.33 -2.91 -3.29
N VAL A 171 10.43 -1.61 -3.51
CA VAL A 171 11.72 -0.90 -3.56
C VAL A 171 11.69 0.45 -2.84
N ASN A 172 12.86 0.89 -2.37
CA ASN A 172 13.09 2.22 -1.80
C ASN A 172 12.09 2.61 -0.69
N SER A 173 11.59 1.62 0.05
CA SER A 173 10.46 1.79 0.96
C SER A 173 10.85 1.45 2.39
N SER A 174 10.14 2.03 3.35
CA SER A 174 10.35 1.75 4.77
C SER A 174 9.09 1.20 5.42
N PHE A 175 9.24 0.14 6.20
CA PHE A 175 8.16 -0.48 6.97
C PHE A 175 8.49 -0.38 8.45
N ARG A 176 7.64 0.34 9.20
CA ARG A 176 7.69 0.42 10.66
C ARG A 176 6.43 -0.16 11.27
N SER A 177 6.53 -1.35 11.85
CA SER A 177 5.33 -2.15 12.12
C SER A 177 5.47 -2.92 13.42
N ALA A 178 4.66 -2.64 14.44
CA ALA A 178 4.93 -3.17 15.78
C ALA A 178 4.93 -4.71 15.87
N ALA A 179 4.22 -5.42 14.98
CA ALA A 179 4.28 -6.88 14.88
C ALA A 179 5.30 -7.36 13.84
N VAL A 180 5.03 -7.20 12.54
CA VAL A 180 5.83 -7.79 11.45
C VAL A 180 6.10 -6.76 10.36
N GLY A 181 7.36 -6.61 9.92
CA GLY A 181 7.72 -5.74 8.81
C GLY A 181 7.07 -6.20 7.50
N ILE A 182 7.45 -7.38 7.04
CA ILE A 182 6.92 -8.04 5.84
C ILE A 182 6.48 -9.46 6.19
N LYS A 183 5.24 -9.81 5.91
CA LYS A 183 4.70 -11.16 6.08
C LYS A 183 4.27 -11.74 4.75
N ILE A 184 4.71 -12.95 4.45
CA ILE A 184 4.31 -13.70 3.27
C ILE A 184 3.58 -14.95 3.73
N ASN A 185 2.25 -14.94 3.63
CA ASN A 185 1.38 -16.01 4.09
C ASN A 185 0.51 -16.54 2.94
N GLY A 186 1.07 -17.47 2.17
CA GLY A 186 0.45 -18.04 0.99
C GLY A 186 1.47 -18.16 -0.14
N SER A 187 0.97 -18.47 -1.34
CA SER A 187 1.81 -18.57 -2.53
C SER A 187 2.34 -17.20 -2.99
N ALA A 188 3.65 -17.12 -3.22
CA ALA A 188 4.32 -15.92 -3.74
C ALA A 188 5.45 -16.30 -4.70
N ARG A 189 5.47 -15.74 -5.91
CA ARG A 189 6.43 -16.13 -6.95
C ARG A 189 7.02 -14.96 -7.72
N ARG A 190 8.33 -14.97 -7.97
CA ARG A 190 9.04 -13.89 -8.69
C ARG A 190 8.81 -12.53 -8.03
N CYS A 191 9.05 -12.46 -6.72
CA CYS A 191 8.92 -11.21 -5.98
C CYS A 191 10.30 -10.70 -5.56
N ALA A 192 10.54 -9.41 -5.74
CA ALA A 192 11.77 -8.75 -5.35
C ALA A 192 11.50 -7.65 -4.32
N PHE A 193 12.29 -7.64 -3.26
CA PHE A 193 12.26 -6.69 -2.17
C PHE A 193 13.65 -6.09 -2.06
N SER A 194 13.83 -4.81 -2.41
CA SER A 194 15.16 -4.21 -2.34
C SER A 194 15.23 -2.78 -1.84
N SER A 195 16.36 -2.43 -1.23
CA SER A 195 16.60 -1.07 -0.71
C SER A 195 15.54 -0.69 0.31
N LEU A 196 15.31 -1.58 1.28
CA LEU A 196 14.25 -1.45 2.27
C LEU A 196 14.80 -1.13 3.66
N VAL A 197 14.04 -0.35 4.43
CA VAL A 197 14.29 -0.13 5.85
C VAL A 197 13.18 -0.80 6.66
N LEU A 198 13.52 -1.78 7.49
CA LEU A 198 12.61 -2.40 8.46
C LEU A 198 13.03 -1.97 9.86
N GLY A 199 12.11 -1.41 10.65
CA GLY A 199 12.41 -0.97 12.01
C GLY A 199 11.15 -0.84 12.83
N ASP A 200 11.26 -0.70 14.14
CA ASP A 200 10.14 -0.76 15.08
C ASP A 200 9.28 -2.02 14.90
N CYS A 201 9.92 -3.15 14.56
CA CYS A 201 9.25 -4.43 14.29
C CYS A 201 9.57 -5.51 15.31
N GLY A 202 8.58 -6.30 15.71
CA GLY A 202 8.82 -7.56 16.43
C GLY A 202 9.54 -8.60 15.57
N ILE A 203 9.13 -8.73 14.30
CA ILE A 203 9.78 -9.60 13.32
C ILE A 203 10.03 -8.80 12.04
N GLY A 204 11.23 -8.88 11.47
CA GLY A 204 11.55 -8.23 10.20
C GLY A 204 10.75 -8.83 9.05
N ILE A 205 10.99 -10.11 8.78
CA ILE A 205 10.33 -10.87 7.70
C ILE A 205 9.75 -12.17 8.25
N GLU A 206 8.47 -12.45 8.01
CA GLU A 206 7.83 -13.70 8.43
C GLU A 206 7.31 -14.48 7.22
N PHE A 207 7.62 -15.78 7.17
CA PHE A 207 7.05 -16.73 6.23
C PHE A 207 5.97 -17.56 6.92
N GLY A 208 4.73 -17.45 6.43
CA GLY A 208 3.62 -18.29 6.80
C GLY A 208 3.54 -19.56 5.95
N ALA A 209 2.36 -20.20 5.94
CA ALA A 209 2.14 -21.41 5.16
C ALA A 209 1.95 -21.06 3.67
N GLY A 210 2.50 -21.90 2.78
CA GLY A 210 2.28 -21.79 1.33
C GLY A 210 3.57 -21.83 0.52
N PRO A 211 3.48 -22.19 -0.78
CA PRO A 211 4.67 -22.34 -1.61
C PRO A 211 5.20 -20.98 -2.07
N VAL A 212 6.47 -20.69 -1.81
CA VAL A 212 7.13 -19.52 -2.39
C VAL A 212 8.28 -19.92 -3.31
N ASP A 213 8.48 -19.17 -4.39
CA ASP A 213 9.43 -19.48 -5.46
C ASP A 213 10.05 -18.21 -6.04
N GLN A 214 11.37 -18.17 -6.22
CA GLN A 214 12.07 -17.00 -6.79
C GLN A 214 11.79 -15.70 -6.02
N LEU A 215 11.97 -15.73 -4.69
CA LEU A 215 11.96 -14.53 -3.87
C LEU A 215 13.37 -13.95 -3.75
N ARG A 216 13.51 -12.64 -3.92
CA ARG A 216 14.77 -11.92 -3.75
C ARG A 216 14.64 -10.83 -2.71
N PHE A 217 15.52 -10.83 -1.73
CA PHE A 217 15.71 -9.74 -0.79
C PHE A 217 17.10 -9.14 -1.01
N ALA A 218 17.21 -7.83 -1.18
CA ALA A 218 18.49 -7.17 -1.38
C ALA A 218 18.54 -5.82 -0.66
N GLU A 219 19.71 -5.41 -0.16
CA GLU A 219 19.90 -4.06 0.41
C GLU A 219 18.88 -3.75 1.52
N LEU A 220 18.84 -4.61 2.54
CA LEU A 220 17.97 -4.44 3.70
C LEU A 220 18.73 -3.75 4.83
N ILE A 221 18.16 -2.67 5.34
CA ILE A 221 18.56 -2.04 6.60
C ILE A 221 17.54 -2.45 7.65
N ILE A 222 18.00 -3.12 8.70
CA ILE A 222 17.13 -3.61 9.78
C ILE A 222 17.57 -2.98 11.08
N GLY A 223 16.62 -2.34 11.76
CA GLY A 223 16.84 -1.64 13.02
C GLY A 223 17.29 -2.60 14.14
N ALA A 224 18.15 -2.10 15.03
CA ALA A 224 18.67 -2.84 16.19
C ALA A 224 17.56 -3.35 17.13
N ASP A 225 16.42 -2.69 17.08
CA ASP A 225 15.22 -2.91 17.85
C ASP A 225 14.36 -4.06 17.30
N VAL A 226 14.71 -4.64 16.13
CA VAL A 226 14.06 -5.82 15.58
C VAL A 226 14.69 -7.10 16.15
N PRO A 227 14.02 -7.81 17.08
CA PRO A 227 14.62 -8.93 17.80
C PRO A 227 14.74 -10.20 16.95
N LEU A 228 13.88 -10.38 15.95
CA LEU A 228 13.96 -11.49 14.99
C LEU A 228 14.01 -10.96 13.56
N LEU A 229 15.10 -11.26 12.87
CA LEU A 229 15.25 -10.99 11.45
C LEU A 229 14.20 -11.74 10.61
N TRP A 230 14.02 -13.02 10.91
CA TRP A 230 13.21 -13.94 10.14
C TRP A 230 12.41 -14.88 11.07
N SER A 231 11.27 -15.40 10.60
CA SER A 231 10.58 -16.55 11.18
C SER A 231 9.84 -17.36 10.10
N GLY A 232 9.52 -18.63 10.39
CA GLY A 232 8.81 -19.53 9.48
C GLY A 232 9.69 -20.59 8.81
N ASP A 233 9.06 -21.54 8.12
CA ASP A 233 9.76 -22.58 7.38
C ASP A 233 10.48 -21.97 6.17
N ALA A 234 11.79 -22.19 6.09
CA ALA A 234 12.59 -21.82 4.93
C ALA A 234 11.97 -22.49 3.69
N PRO A 235 11.57 -21.73 2.67
CA PRO A 235 10.84 -22.33 1.56
C PRO A 235 11.71 -23.23 0.70
N ASN A 236 11.05 -24.22 0.09
CA ASN A 236 11.66 -25.31 -0.68
C ASN A 236 12.41 -24.87 -1.96
N ARG A 237 12.49 -23.58 -2.30
CA ARG A 237 13.17 -23.04 -3.51
C ARG A 237 13.75 -21.63 -3.30
N SER A 238 14.74 -21.28 -4.15
CA SER A 238 15.74 -20.20 -4.01
C SER A 238 15.22 -18.86 -3.45
N ILE A 239 15.43 -18.62 -2.15
CA ILE A 239 15.55 -17.27 -1.61
C ILE A 239 17.00 -16.83 -1.80
N THR A 240 17.21 -15.62 -2.33
CA THR A 240 18.51 -14.96 -2.31
C THR A 240 18.44 -13.73 -1.42
N VAL A 241 19.33 -13.66 -0.42
CA VAL A 241 19.55 -12.47 0.41
C VAL A 241 20.94 -11.92 0.09
N ALA A 242 21.04 -10.67 -0.34
CA ALA A 242 22.31 -10.01 -0.63
C ALA A 242 22.35 -8.58 -0.07
N GLY A 243 23.45 -8.17 0.54
CA GLY A 243 23.58 -6.82 1.09
C GLY A 243 22.66 -6.56 2.30
N LEU A 244 22.78 -7.39 3.34
CA LEU A 244 22.10 -7.18 4.62
C LEU A 244 22.98 -6.33 5.55
N SER A 245 22.45 -5.23 6.07
CA SER A 245 23.09 -4.42 7.11
C SER A 245 22.21 -4.39 8.35
N ILE A 246 22.75 -4.88 9.47
CA ILE A 246 22.12 -4.76 10.79
C ILE A 246 22.73 -3.53 11.45
N ALA A 247 21.93 -2.48 11.67
CA ALA A 247 22.41 -1.30 12.37
C ALA A 247 22.49 -1.63 13.87
N GLY A 248 23.69 -1.55 14.46
CA GLY A 248 23.88 -1.63 15.92
C GLY A 248 23.66 -0.27 16.58
N ARG A 249 23.47 -0.28 17.92
CA ARG A 249 23.41 0.96 18.72
C ARG A 249 24.70 1.75 18.67
#